data_AF-A0ABC9U468-F1
#
_entry.id   AF-A0ABC9U468-F1
#
_cell.length_a   1.000
_cell.length_b   1.000
_cell.length_c   1.000
_cell.angle_alpha   90.00
_cell.angle_beta   90.00
_cell.angle_gamma   90.00
#
_symmetry.space_group_name_H-M   'P 1'
#
loop_
_entity.id
_entity.type
_entity.pdbx_description
1 polymer ?
#
loop_
_entity_poly.entity_id
_entity_poly.type
_entity_poly.pdbx_seq_one_letter_code
_entity_poly.pdbx_strand_id
1 'polypeptide(L)' 'GRCCNIARYLLCGSETQMTAEIRERYEDTVRYLEKVASGRINLGRTTTGEVVKSGTGARMVSGGRVFGRDQTGGGSF' A
#
# COMPACT_ATOMS: atom_id res chain seq x y z
N GLY A 1 3.39 -0.86 -3.97
CA GLY A 1 4.73 -0.51 -3.46
C GLY A 1 5.74 -1.60 -3.69
N ARG A 2 5.69 -2.70 -2.93
CA ARG A 2 6.72 -3.76 -2.92
C ARG A 2 6.91 -4.49 -4.26
N CYS A 3 5.84 -4.89 -4.95
CA CYS A 3 5.95 -5.50 -6.29
C CYS A 3 6.64 -4.58 -7.32
N CYS A 4 6.37 -3.28 -7.24
CA CYS A 4 6.95 -2.28 -8.14
C CYS A 4 8.46 -2.13 -7.92
N ASN A 5 8.97 -2.30 -6.69
CA ASN A 5 10.40 -2.26 -6.42
C ASN A 5 11.13 -3.43 -7.09
N ILE A 6 10.55 -4.63 -7.04
CA ILE A 6 11.09 -5.82 -7.71
C ILE A 6 11.07 -5.61 -9.23
N ALA A 7 9.92 -5.20 -9.78
CA ALA A 7 9.79 -4.95 -11.21
C ALA A 7 10.80 -3.91 -11.70
N ARG A 8 10.98 -2.81 -10.94
CA ARG A 8 11.94 -1.75 -11.28
C ARG A 8 13.38 -2.27 -11.30
N TYR A 9 13.77 -3.08 -10.30
CA TYR A 9 15.10 -3.69 -10.26
C TYR A 9 15.35 -4.61 -11.47
N LEU A 10 14.36 -5.44 -11.85
CA LEU A 10 14.46 -6.34 -13.00
C LEU A 10 14.55 -5.59 -14.35
N LEU A 11 13.96 -4.41 -14.44
CA LEU A 11 13.98 -3.57 -15.64
C LEU A 11 15.28 -2.75 -15.81
N CYS A 12 16.13 -2.66 -14.78
CA CYS A 12 17.44 -1.98 -14.85
C CYS A 12 18.49 -2.69 -15.73
N GLY A 13 18.11 -3.75 -16.47
CA GLY A 13 19.02 -4.56 -17.29
C GLY A 13 19.16 -4.16 -18.77
N SER A 14 18.26 -3.33 -19.33
CA SER A 14 18.34 -2.93 -20.75
C SER A 14 18.77 -1.47 -20.94
N GLU A 15 17.96 -0.50 -20.50
CA GLU A 15 18.17 0.93 -20.77
C GLU A 15 18.10 1.82 -19.51
N THR A 16 17.59 1.26 -18.40
CA THR A 16 17.42 2.01 -17.16
C THR A 16 18.64 1.83 -16.26
N GLN A 17 19.29 2.92 -15.85
CA GLN A 17 20.44 2.83 -14.95
C GLN A 17 20.07 2.20 -13.61
N MET A 18 20.87 1.23 -13.19
CA MET A 18 20.84 0.69 -11.84
C MET A 18 21.46 1.72 -10.88
N THR A 19 20.66 2.27 -9.95
CA THR A 19 21.17 3.12 -8.87
C THR A 19 21.29 2.33 -7.57
N ALA A 20 22.13 2.81 -6.65
CA ALA A 20 22.28 2.19 -5.32
C ALA A 20 20.94 2.13 -4.55
N GLU A 21 20.12 3.18 -4.68
CA GLU A 21 18.79 3.26 -4.07
C GLU A 21 17.82 2.19 -4.59
N ILE A 22 17.85 1.89 -5.91
CA ILE A 22 16.99 0.86 -6.50
C ILE A 22 17.36 -0.52 -5.95
N ARG A 23 18.66 -0.80 -5.82
CA ARG A 23 19.16 -2.06 -5.23
C ARG A 23 18.78 -2.17 -3.75
N GLU A 24 18.98 -1.12 -2.96
CA GLU A 24 18.63 -1.12 -1.53
C GLU A 24 17.11 -1.38 -1.32
N ARG A 25 16.26 -0.70 -2.11
CA ARG A 25 14.80 -0.93 -2.07
C ARG A 25 14.40 -2.35 -2.47
N TYR A 26 15.14 -2.96 -3.40
CA TYR A 26 14.94 -4.35 -3.79
C TYR A 26 15.32 -5.30 -2.65
N GLU A 27 16.51 -5.13 -2.06
CA GLU A 27 17.00 -5.96 -0.95
C GLU A 27 16.08 -5.88 0.28
N ASP A 28 15.62 -4.68 0.63
CA ASP A 28 14.66 -4.50 1.72
C ASP A 28 13.31 -5.16 1.43
N THR A 29 12.88 -5.13 0.16
CA THR A 29 11.66 -5.82 -0.27
C THR A 29 11.82 -7.34 -0.12
N VAL A 30 12.96 -7.90 -0.52
CA VAL A 30 13.27 -9.33 -0.37
C VAL A 30 13.32 -9.72 1.11
N ARG A 31 14.05 -8.98 1.94
CA ARG A 31 14.16 -9.22 3.39
C ARG A 31 12.79 -9.14 4.09
N TYR A 32 11.93 -8.23 3.66
CA TYR A 32 10.56 -8.16 4.14
C TYR A 32 9.78 -9.44 3.78
N LEU A 33 9.86 -9.90 2.52
CA LEU A 33 9.17 -11.11 2.08
C LEU A 33 9.67 -12.38 2.78
N GLU A 34 10.97 -12.47 3.08
CA GLU A 34 11.53 -13.57 3.91
C GLU A 34 10.98 -13.55 5.34
N LYS A 35 10.85 -12.36 5.93
CA LYS A 35 10.23 -12.20 7.25
C LYS A 35 8.73 -12.54 7.23
N VAL A 36 8.05 -12.28 6.12
CA VAL A 36 6.66 -12.72 5.92
C VAL A 36 6.57 -14.24 5.77
N ALA A 37 7.43 -14.85 4.97
CA ALA A 37 7.47 -16.30 4.76
C ALA A 37 7.79 -17.07 6.06
N SER A 38 8.69 -16.53 6.88
CA SER A 38 8.99 -17.07 8.22
C SER A 38 7.89 -16.81 9.26
N GLY A 39 6.80 -16.13 8.90
CA GLY A 39 5.69 -15.80 9.80
C GLY A 39 6.01 -14.73 10.85
N ARG A 40 7.20 -14.11 10.78
CA ARG A 40 7.61 -13.03 11.70
C ARG A 40 6.88 -11.72 11.42
N ILE A 41 6.53 -11.46 10.16
CA ILE A 41 5.70 -10.33 9.75
C ILE A 41 4.39 -10.87 9.22
N ASN A 42 3.28 -10.39 9.79
CA ASN A 42 1.96 -10.83 9.40
C ASN A 42 1.29 -9.85 8.44
N LEU A 43 0.66 -10.37 7.38
CA LEU A 43 -0.02 -9.56 6.36
C LEU A 43 -1.45 -9.16 6.77
N GLY A 44 -1.71 -9.02 8.08
CA GLY A 44 -3.07 -8.82 8.60
C GLY A 44 -3.92 -10.08 8.57
N ARG A 45 -3.30 -11.26 8.63
CA ARG A 45 -3.99 -12.53 8.87
C ARG A 45 -3.53 -13.10 10.20
N THR A 46 -4.38 -13.85 10.89
CA THR A 46 -3.95 -14.65 12.04
C THR A 46 -3.14 -15.85 11.53
N THR A 47 -2.37 -16.50 12.40
CA THR A 47 -1.68 -17.77 12.07
C THR A 47 -2.65 -18.87 11.61
N THR A 48 -3.93 -18.76 11.95
CA THR A 48 -5.03 -19.63 11.50
C THR A 48 -5.66 -19.22 10.16
N GLY A 49 -5.14 -18.16 9.52
CA GLY A 49 -5.61 -17.69 8.22
C GLY A 49 -6.86 -16.81 8.28
N GLU A 50 -7.38 -16.47 9.46
CA GLU A 50 -8.46 -15.50 9.58
C GLU A 50 -7.97 -14.10 9.23
N VAL A 51 -8.80 -13.34 8.52
CA VAL A 51 -8.50 -11.94 8.20
C VAL A 51 -8.65 -11.12 9.47
N VAL A 52 -7.57 -10.47 9.91
CA VAL A 52 -7.64 -9.49 10.99
C VAL A 52 -8.44 -8.31 10.45
N LYS A 53 -9.70 -8.18 10.88
CA LYS A 53 -10.54 -7.04 10.54
C LYS A 53 -9.87 -5.78 11.10
N SER A 54 -9.34 -4.96 10.21
CA SER A 54 -8.86 -3.62 10.57
C SER A 54 -10.03 -2.83 11.13
N GLY A 55 -9.94 -2.39 12.39
CA GLY A 55 -11.02 -1.72 13.12
C GLY A 55 -11.39 -0.33 12.56
N THR A 56 -10.60 0.18 11.63
CA THR A 56 -10.81 1.50 11.02
C THR A 56 -11.30 1.35 9.58
N GLY A 57 -12.45 0.71 9.41
CA GLY A 57 -13.20 0.83 8.17
C GLY A 57 -13.77 2.25 8.10
N ALA A 58 -13.37 3.04 7.10
CA ALA A 58 -14.13 4.24 6.75
C ALA A 58 -15.59 3.80 6.53
N ARG A 59 -16.47 4.18 7.47
CA ARG A 59 -17.90 3.93 7.30
C ARG A 59 -18.38 4.88 6.22
N MET A 60 -18.61 4.32 5.02
CA MET A 60 -19.42 5.00 4.02
C MET A 60 -20.85 5.06 4.58
N VAL A 61 -21.15 6.09 5.35
CA VAL A 61 -22.52 6.47 5.67
C VAL A 61 -23.09 7.14 4.43
N SER A 62 -24.28 6.72 4.01
CA SER A 62 -25.10 7.44 3.02
C SER A 62 -25.63 8.74 3.66
N GLY A 63 -24.74 9.60 4.12
CA GLY A 63 -25.05 10.99 4.40
C GLY A 63 -25.13 11.72 3.07
N GLY A 64 -26.26 12.36 2.80
CA GLY A 64 -26.49 13.13 1.57
C GLY A 64 -25.34 14.06 1.22
N ARG A 65 -25.23 14.34 -0.09
CA ARG A 65 -24.14 15.10 -0.75
C ARG A 65 -23.60 16.23 0.14
N VAL A 66 -22.36 16.09 0.62
CA VAL A 66 -21.68 17.09 1.48
C VAL A 66 -21.15 18.29 0.65
N PHE A 67 -20.95 18.10 -0.65
CA PHE A 67 -20.55 19.16 -1.60
C PHE A 67 -21.61 19.28 -2.69
N GLY A 68 -22.69 20.01 -2.41
CA GLY A 68 -23.72 20.38 -3.38
C GLY A 68 -23.86 21.90 -3.43
N ARG A 69 -24.04 22.46 -4.63
CA ARG A 69 -24.24 23.92 -4.82
C ARG A 69 -25.41 24.46 -3.99
N ASP A 70 -26.45 23.64 -3.78
CA ASP A 70 -27.62 23.98 -2.96
C ASP A 70 -27.35 23.89 -1.44
N GLN A 71 -26.31 23.17 -1.01
CA GLN A 71 -26.00 22.97 0.41
C GLN A 71 -25.13 24.10 0.99
N THR A 72 -24.32 24.78 0.16
CA THR A 72 -23.43 25.86 0.62
C THR A 72 -24.03 27.26 0.47
N GLY A 73 -25.25 27.39 -0.08
CA GLY A 73 -25.92 28.69 -0.25
C GLY A 73 -25.10 29.72 -1.04
N GLY A 74 -24.13 29.28 -1.85
CA GLY A 74 -23.21 30.17 -2.55
C GLY A 74 -22.02 30.69 -1.73
N GLY A 75 -21.76 30.18 -0.52
CA GLY A 75 -20.56 30.49 0.26
C GLY A 75 -19.40 29.54 -0.06
N SER A 76 -18.23 30.08 -0.37
CA SER A 76 -16.98 29.33 -0.45
C SER A 76 -16.44 29.01 0.95
N PHE A 77 -15.72 27.89 1.09
CA PHE A 77 -14.80 27.69 2.21
C PHE A 77 -13.64 28.69 2.15
#